data_AF-A0A7X8WZI3-F1
#
_entry.id   AF-A0A7X8WZI3-F1
#
_cell.length_a   1.000
_cell.length_b   1.000
_cell.length_c   1.000
_cell.angle_alpha   90.00
_cell.angle_beta   90.00
_cell.angle_gamma   90.00
#
_symmetry.space_group_name_H-M   'P 1'
#
loop_
_entity.id
_entity.type
_entity.pdbx_description
1 polymer ?
#
loop_
_entity_poly.entity_id
_entity_poly.type
_entity_poly.pdbx_seq_one_letter_code
_entity_poly.pdbx_strand_id
1 'polypeptide(L)'
;LYPDINVRVGLEVDYFPGKEQELQKIVNSYDFDYLIGSVHYVDQWMFDASNQQENFSNWDIDELYKKYLSLVTGAAQTGLFFITGHLDLLKIFGHRPRKSLRETFEPALKLLNKTGTVVELNTNGWYKPVGELYPEPKLISLCFEYNIPITLSSDAHQADQVGRDVHKALEIARKCGYKKIAVFSKKKVNYIDIT
;
A
#
# COMPACT_ATOMS: atom_id res chain seq x y z
N LEU A 1 -26.87 -12.99 -8.73
CA LEU A 1 -25.62 -13.55 -8.15
C LEU A 1 -24.62 -13.74 -9.27
N TYR A 2 -23.34 -13.47 -9.05
CA TYR A 2 -22.26 -13.59 -10.04
C TYR A 2 -21.43 -14.84 -9.72
N PRO A 3 -21.85 -16.04 -10.15
CA PRO A 3 -21.25 -17.30 -9.69
C PRO A 3 -19.78 -17.48 -10.11
N ASP A 4 -19.36 -16.80 -11.17
CA ASP A 4 -18.01 -16.91 -11.73
C ASP A 4 -17.02 -15.88 -11.14
N ILE A 5 -17.48 -15.03 -10.20
CA ILE A 5 -16.67 -13.97 -9.61
C ILE A 5 -16.66 -14.11 -8.09
N ASN A 6 -15.46 -14.15 -7.51
CA ASN A 6 -15.29 -14.08 -6.06
C ASN A 6 -15.49 -12.64 -5.59
N VAL A 7 -16.59 -12.38 -4.90
CA VAL A 7 -16.85 -11.09 -4.24
C VAL A 7 -16.34 -11.16 -2.80
N ARG A 8 -15.41 -10.25 -2.46
CA ARG A 8 -14.85 -10.10 -1.12
C ARG A 8 -15.30 -8.77 -0.53
N VAL A 9 -15.56 -8.75 0.77
CA VAL A 9 -15.92 -7.51 1.49
C VAL A 9 -14.73 -7.06 2.31
N GLY A 10 -14.14 -5.92 1.96
CA GLY A 10 -13.02 -5.34 2.69
C GLY A 10 -13.22 -3.85 2.95
N LEU A 11 -12.26 -3.26 3.66
CA LEU A 11 -12.14 -1.81 3.82
C LEU A 11 -10.70 -1.39 3.59
N GLU A 12 -10.56 -0.18 3.06
CA GLU A 12 -9.35 0.61 3.24
C GLU A 12 -9.58 1.58 4.39
N VAL A 13 -8.62 1.64 5.30
CA VAL A 13 -8.75 2.38 6.56
C VAL A 13 -7.49 3.20 6.79
N ASP A 14 -7.68 4.50 6.97
CA ASP A 14 -6.61 5.40 7.39
C ASP A 14 -6.10 5.05 8.79
N TYR A 15 -4.78 4.98 8.92
CA TYR A 15 -4.14 4.85 10.21
C TYR A 15 -3.84 6.21 10.84
N PHE A 16 -4.41 6.44 12.02
CA PHE A 16 -4.12 7.58 12.87
C PHE A 16 -3.56 7.11 14.21
N PRO A 17 -2.30 7.46 14.57
CA PRO A 17 -1.74 7.13 15.87
C PRO A 17 -2.62 7.61 17.02
N GLY A 18 -2.85 6.76 18.03
CA GLY A 18 -3.70 7.06 19.18
C GLY A 18 -5.19 6.77 18.94
N LYS A 19 -5.58 6.35 17.73
CA LYS A 19 -6.96 5.93 17.40
C LYS A 19 -7.13 4.42 17.32
N GLU A 20 -6.16 3.63 17.79
CA GLU A 20 -6.14 2.17 17.66
C GLU A 20 -7.39 1.51 18.28
N GLN A 21 -7.92 2.04 19.39
CA GLN A 21 -9.16 1.51 19.99
C GLN A 21 -10.40 1.76 19.11
N GLU A 22 -10.46 2.91 18.44
CA GLU A 22 -11.54 3.24 17.50
C GLU A 22 -11.42 2.37 16.24
N LEU A 23 -10.21 2.25 15.70
CA LEU A 23 -9.90 1.37 14.56
C LEU A 23 -10.24 -0.09 14.86
N GLN A 24 -9.90 -0.60 16.05
CA GLN A 24 -10.23 -1.96 16.47
C GLN A 24 -11.74 -2.22 16.48
N LYS A 25 -12.56 -1.23 16.88
CA LYS A 25 -14.03 -1.34 16.83
C LYS A 25 -14.53 -1.43 15.39
N ILE A 26 -13.99 -0.64 14.48
CA ILE A 26 -14.35 -0.67 13.05
C ILE A 26 -13.98 -2.03 12.45
N VAL A 27 -12.73 -2.47 12.65
CA VAL A 27 -12.18 -3.73 12.14
C VAL A 27 -12.95 -4.97 12.64
N ASN A 28 -13.57 -4.88 13.82
CA ASN A 28 -14.37 -5.95 14.42
C ASN A 28 -15.89 -5.77 14.24
N SER A 29 -16.34 -4.71 13.58
CA SER A 29 -17.78 -4.45 13.37
C SER A 29 -18.41 -5.38 12.34
N TYR A 30 -17.59 -6.05 11.52
CA TYR A 30 -18.01 -6.95 10.46
C TYR A 30 -16.94 -8.02 10.18
N ASP A 31 -17.37 -9.14 9.60
CA ASP A 31 -16.51 -10.24 9.16
C ASP A 31 -15.85 -9.93 7.81
N PHE A 32 -15.02 -8.87 7.79
CA PHE A 32 -14.27 -8.48 6.59
C PHE A 32 -13.33 -9.58 6.10
N ASP A 33 -13.21 -9.72 4.78
CA ASP A 33 -12.25 -10.61 4.14
C ASP A 33 -10.82 -10.06 4.23
N TYR A 34 -10.65 -8.76 4.03
CA TYR A 34 -9.35 -8.07 4.12
C TYR A 34 -9.50 -6.62 4.55
N LEU A 35 -8.40 -6.05 5.03
CA LEU A 35 -8.30 -4.69 5.51
C LEU A 35 -6.98 -4.10 5.03
N ILE A 36 -7.05 -2.98 4.33
CA ILE A 36 -5.91 -2.20 3.87
C ILE A 36 -5.68 -1.08 4.90
N GLY A 37 -4.46 -0.98 5.40
CA GLY A 37 -4.00 0.13 6.21
C GLY A 37 -3.28 1.12 5.32
N SER A 38 -3.83 2.32 5.20
CA SER A 38 -3.30 3.39 4.36
C SER A 38 -2.95 4.62 5.19
N VAL A 39 -2.07 5.45 4.64
CA VAL A 39 -1.65 6.71 5.26
C VAL A 39 -1.85 7.80 4.21
N HIS A 40 -2.90 8.60 4.37
CA HIS A 40 -3.16 9.78 3.53
C HIS A 40 -2.79 11.10 4.25
N TYR A 41 -2.45 11.02 5.54
CA TYR A 41 -2.17 12.18 6.37
C TYR A 41 -0.77 12.13 6.97
N VAL A 42 -0.10 13.28 6.97
CA VAL A 42 1.04 13.55 7.84
C VAL A 42 0.64 14.72 8.74
N ASP A 43 0.58 14.48 10.04
CA ASP A 43 -0.11 15.37 10.99
C ASP A 43 -1.57 15.62 10.56
N GLN A 44 -1.93 16.87 10.26
CA GLN A 44 -3.27 17.26 9.78
C GLN A 44 -3.31 17.51 8.26
N TRP A 45 -2.22 17.19 7.57
CA TRP A 45 -2.05 17.49 6.15
C TRP A 45 -2.35 16.26 5.30
N MET A 46 -3.44 16.33 4.52
CA MET A 46 -3.82 15.33 3.52
C MET A 46 -2.93 15.49 2.27
N PHE A 47 -1.72 14.93 2.32
CA PHE A 47 -0.65 15.28 1.38
C PHE A 47 -0.91 14.83 -0.05
N ASP A 48 -1.81 13.89 -0.27
CA ASP A 48 -2.14 13.30 -1.57
C ASP A 48 -3.31 14.01 -2.29
N ALA A 49 -3.96 14.98 -1.62
CA ALA A 49 -4.99 15.79 -2.22
C ALA A 49 -4.42 16.76 -3.27
N SER A 50 -5.10 16.87 -4.42
CA SER A 50 -4.64 17.67 -5.57
C SER A 50 -4.34 19.14 -5.27
N ASN A 51 -5.04 19.75 -4.30
CA ASN A 51 -4.83 21.14 -3.89
C ASN A 51 -3.80 21.30 -2.77
N GLN A 52 -3.07 20.24 -2.42
CA GLN A 52 -2.13 20.21 -1.29
C GLN A 52 -0.66 20.10 -1.70
N GLN A 53 -0.37 19.99 -3.02
CA GLN A 53 0.99 19.81 -3.54
C GLN A 53 1.96 20.92 -3.09
N GLU A 54 1.52 22.17 -3.01
CA GLU A 54 2.39 23.28 -2.62
C GLU A 54 2.97 23.10 -1.21
N ASN A 55 2.26 22.41 -0.32
CA ASN A 55 2.70 22.22 1.06
C ASN A 55 3.91 21.29 1.20
N PHE A 56 4.31 20.55 0.15
CA PHE A 56 5.56 19.80 0.16
C PHE A 56 6.79 20.70 0.35
N SER A 57 6.75 21.97 -0.07
CA SER A 57 7.87 22.90 0.13
C SER A 57 8.12 23.27 1.59
N ASN A 58 7.17 22.99 2.47
CA ASN A 58 7.29 23.25 3.91
C ASN A 58 8.07 22.16 4.65
N TRP A 59 8.48 21.09 3.95
CA TRP A 59 9.14 19.93 4.54
C TRP A 59 10.54 19.72 3.99
N ASP A 60 11.44 19.26 4.86
CA ASP A 60 12.57 18.49 4.37
C ASP A 60 12.06 17.14 3.85
N ILE A 61 12.40 16.79 2.61
CA ILE A 61 11.81 15.63 1.96
C ILE A 61 12.22 14.31 2.63
N ASP A 62 13.45 14.19 3.14
CA ASP A 62 13.89 12.94 3.78
C ASP A 62 13.24 12.76 5.15
N GLU A 63 13.08 13.84 5.92
CA GLU A 63 12.32 13.78 7.18
C GLU A 63 10.81 13.54 6.95
N LEU A 64 10.23 14.05 5.86
CA LEU A 64 8.85 13.74 5.47
C LEU A 64 8.68 12.25 5.14
N TYR A 65 9.58 11.68 4.33
CA TYR A 65 9.56 10.23 4.04
C TYR A 65 9.73 9.39 5.30
N LYS A 66 10.65 9.77 6.20
CA LYS A 66 10.84 9.09 7.49
C LYS A 66 9.59 9.14 8.36
N LYS A 67 8.88 10.29 8.40
CA LYS A 67 7.63 10.45 9.14
C LYS A 67 6.47 9.65 8.53
N TYR A 68 6.32 9.69 7.22
CA TYR A 68 5.32 8.87 6.53
C TYR A 68 5.57 7.38 6.74
N LEU A 69 6.82 6.92 6.60
CA LEU A 69 7.16 5.53 6.81
C LEU A 69 6.98 5.10 8.27
N SER A 70 7.18 6.00 9.25
CA SER A 70 6.88 5.68 10.64
C SER A 70 5.38 5.43 10.86
N LEU A 71 4.50 6.19 10.19
CA LEU A 71 3.05 5.95 10.21
C LEU A 71 2.68 4.63 9.54
N VAL A 72 3.24 4.34 8.36
CA VAL A 72 3.04 3.07 7.65
C VAL A 72 3.44 1.89 8.54
N THR A 73 4.60 1.99 9.19
CA THR A 73 5.07 0.95 10.11
C THR A 73 4.23 0.86 11.39
N GLY A 74 3.76 1.99 11.92
CA GLY A 74 2.86 2.02 13.07
C GLY A 74 1.57 1.29 12.77
N ALA A 75 0.98 1.54 11.58
CA ALA A 75 -0.20 0.84 11.10
C ALA A 75 0.02 -0.68 11.07
N ALA A 76 1.13 -1.13 10.48
CA ALA A 76 1.48 -2.55 10.41
C ALA A 76 1.67 -3.18 11.81
N GLN A 77 2.27 -2.46 12.75
CA GLN A 77 2.50 -2.94 14.12
C GLN A 77 1.23 -3.11 14.93
N THR A 78 0.14 -2.42 14.58
CA THR A 78 -1.15 -2.62 15.26
C THR A 78 -1.70 -4.04 15.09
N GLY A 79 -1.33 -4.73 14.01
CA GLY A 79 -1.93 -6.01 13.62
C GLY A 79 -3.39 -5.92 13.17
N LEU A 80 -3.92 -4.71 13.00
CA LEU A 80 -5.31 -4.48 12.58
C LEU A 80 -5.51 -4.60 11.06
N PHE A 81 -4.45 -4.40 10.29
CA PHE A 81 -4.47 -4.38 8.83
C PHE A 81 -3.59 -5.48 8.25
N PHE A 82 -4.01 -6.04 7.12
CA PHE A 82 -3.29 -7.15 6.47
C PHE A 82 -2.49 -6.69 5.26
N ILE A 83 -2.90 -5.58 4.66
CA ILE A 83 -2.30 -4.99 3.46
C ILE A 83 -1.86 -3.57 3.79
N THR A 84 -0.65 -3.20 3.40
CA THR A 84 -0.19 -1.80 3.35
C THR A 84 -0.56 -1.23 1.98
N GLY A 85 -1.43 -0.21 1.97
CA GLY A 85 -1.81 0.50 0.74
C GLY A 85 -0.65 1.32 0.19
N HIS A 86 -0.52 1.35 -1.15
CA HIS A 86 0.39 2.22 -1.93
C HIS A 86 1.62 2.74 -1.14
N LEU A 87 2.60 1.85 -0.89
CA LEU A 87 3.70 2.03 0.06
C LEU A 87 4.57 3.29 -0.12
N ASP A 88 4.63 3.84 -1.34
CA ASP A 88 5.41 5.04 -1.66
C ASP A 88 4.52 6.22 -2.08
N LEU A 89 3.26 6.29 -1.60
CA LEU A 89 2.27 7.30 -2.00
C LEU A 89 2.78 8.76 -1.93
N LEU A 90 3.66 9.09 -0.98
CA LEU A 90 4.28 10.44 -0.88
C LEU A 90 4.84 10.97 -2.20
N LYS A 91 5.17 10.06 -3.11
CA LYS A 91 5.74 10.33 -4.41
C LYS A 91 4.72 10.83 -5.45
N ILE A 92 3.42 10.89 -5.11
CA ILE A 92 2.27 11.18 -5.99
C ILE A 92 2.43 12.43 -6.87
N PHE A 93 3.12 13.47 -6.40
CA PHE A 93 3.41 14.69 -7.16
C PHE A 93 4.88 14.81 -7.64
N GLY A 94 5.62 13.70 -7.64
CA GLY A 94 7.02 13.66 -8.08
C GLY A 94 8.07 13.90 -6.98
N HIS A 95 7.66 14.16 -5.74
CA HIS A 95 8.60 14.35 -4.63
C HIS A 95 9.25 13.01 -4.22
N ARG A 96 10.59 12.94 -4.19
CA ARG A 96 11.37 11.72 -3.94
C ARG A 96 12.38 11.94 -2.81
N PRO A 97 12.75 10.90 -2.05
CA PRO A 97 13.81 11.03 -1.07
C PRO A 97 15.13 11.37 -1.78
N ARG A 98 16.01 12.13 -1.12
CA ARG A 98 17.37 12.38 -1.63
C ARG A 98 18.26 11.16 -1.44
N LYS A 99 17.98 10.38 -0.40
CA LYS A 99 18.61 9.10 -0.12
C LYS A 99 18.14 8.03 -1.11
N SER A 100 18.93 6.96 -1.25
CA SER A 100 18.53 5.81 -2.05
C SER A 100 17.26 5.15 -1.51
N LEU A 101 16.44 4.55 -2.37
CA LEU A 101 15.24 3.82 -1.94
C LEU A 101 15.55 2.76 -0.88
N ARG A 102 16.70 2.08 -1.02
CA ARG A 102 17.11 1.07 -0.04
C ARG A 102 17.33 1.71 1.34
N GLU A 103 18.08 2.81 1.41
CA GLU A 103 18.32 3.49 2.68
C GLU A 103 17.02 4.06 3.28
N THR A 104 16.15 4.64 2.45
CA THR A 104 14.90 5.24 2.90
C THR A 104 13.90 4.18 3.41
N PHE A 105 13.72 3.08 2.68
CA PHE A 105 12.66 2.12 2.95
C PHE A 105 13.10 0.89 3.76
N GLU A 106 14.39 0.56 3.85
CA GLU A 106 14.86 -0.66 4.53
C GLU A 106 14.30 -0.82 5.96
N PRO A 107 14.28 0.22 6.83
CA PRO A 107 13.71 0.08 8.16
C PRO A 107 12.23 -0.35 8.13
N ALA A 108 11.44 0.22 7.22
CA ALA A 108 10.03 -0.13 7.04
C ALA A 108 9.87 -1.54 6.47
N LEU A 109 10.65 -1.91 5.44
CA LEU A 109 10.60 -3.24 4.83
C LEU A 109 10.93 -4.35 5.84
N LYS A 110 11.96 -4.16 6.67
CA LYS A 110 12.30 -5.10 7.76
C LYS A 110 11.13 -5.30 8.72
N LEU A 111 10.40 -4.24 9.03
CA LEU A 111 9.26 -4.31 9.93
C LEU A 111 8.03 -4.95 9.27
N LEU A 112 7.71 -4.59 8.03
CA LEU A 112 6.60 -5.19 7.26
C LEU A 112 6.78 -6.70 7.10
N ASN A 113 8.03 -7.16 6.87
CA ASN A 113 8.34 -8.59 6.88
C ASN A 113 8.09 -9.21 8.27
N LYS A 114 8.52 -8.54 9.35
CA LYS A 114 8.31 -9.01 10.73
C LYS A 114 6.83 -9.10 11.11
N THR A 115 5.99 -8.17 10.64
CA THR A 115 4.55 -8.16 10.90
C THR A 115 3.76 -9.09 9.97
N GLY A 116 4.40 -9.63 8.93
CA GLY A 116 3.74 -10.46 7.91
C GLY A 116 2.75 -9.67 7.04
N THR A 117 2.91 -8.35 6.96
CA THR A 117 2.02 -7.47 6.20
C THR A 117 2.29 -7.63 4.70
N VAL A 118 1.23 -7.61 3.90
CA VAL A 118 1.28 -7.68 2.44
C VAL A 118 1.38 -6.27 1.86
N VAL A 119 2.19 -6.05 0.82
CA VAL A 119 2.25 -4.76 0.13
C VAL A 119 1.31 -4.73 -1.08
N GLU A 120 0.51 -3.69 -1.20
CA GLU A 120 -0.33 -3.46 -2.37
C GLU A 120 0.50 -2.98 -3.56
N LEU A 121 0.33 -3.62 -4.73
CA LEU A 121 0.71 -3.06 -6.02
C LEU A 121 -0.52 -2.37 -6.63
N ASN A 122 -0.54 -1.05 -6.56
CA ASN A 122 -1.68 -0.22 -6.90
C ASN A 122 -1.45 0.50 -8.24
N THR A 123 -2.21 0.09 -9.26
CA THR A 123 -2.07 0.59 -10.63
C THR A 123 -2.61 1.99 -10.84
N ASN A 124 -3.34 2.56 -9.86
CA ASN A 124 -3.86 3.91 -9.94
C ASN A 124 -2.73 4.96 -9.98
N GLY A 125 -1.53 4.63 -9.48
CA GLY A 125 -0.37 5.52 -9.57
C GLY A 125 0.02 5.92 -11.01
N TRP A 126 -0.21 5.05 -12.01
CA TRP A 126 -0.02 5.41 -13.43
C TRP A 126 -0.97 6.51 -13.91
N TYR A 127 -2.04 6.77 -13.17
CA TYR A 127 -3.10 7.72 -13.48
C TYR A 127 -3.12 8.90 -12.50
N LYS A 128 -2.10 9.02 -11.65
CA LYS A 128 -1.81 10.18 -10.80
C LYS A 128 -0.69 11.03 -11.45
N PRO A 129 -0.43 12.26 -10.97
CA PRO A 129 0.58 13.14 -11.56
C PRO A 129 1.97 12.51 -11.69
N VAL A 130 2.34 11.59 -10.79
CA VAL A 130 3.59 10.84 -10.87
C VAL A 130 3.69 9.89 -12.06
N GLY A 131 2.58 9.35 -12.57
CA GLY A 131 2.57 8.46 -13.73
C GLY A 131 3.31 7.12 -13.50
N GLU A 132 3.40 6.63 -12.27
CA GLU A 132 4.14 5.43 -11.88
C GLU A 132 3.33 4.51 -10.98
N LEU A 133 3.52 3.20 -11.09
CA LEU A 133 2.97 2.21 -10.16
C LEU A 133 3.34 2.55 -8.70
N TYR A 134 2.42 2.26 -7.77
CA TYR A 134 2.74 2.24 -6.33
C TYR A 134 2.88 0.79 -5.86
N PRO A 135 3.99 0.38 -5.22
CA PRO A 135 5.29 1.06 -5.26
C PRO A 135 5.97 1.01 -6.63
N GLU A 136 7.01 1.85 -6.83
CA GLU A 136 7.82 1.78 -8.05
C GLU A 136 8.50 0.41 -8.20
N PRO A 137 8.79 -0.06 -9.43
CA PRO A 137 9.41 -1.37 -9.67
C PRO A 137 10.68 -1.64 -8.86
N LYS A 138 11.52 -0.62 -8.63
CA LYS A 138 12.74 -0.78 -7.81
C LYS A 138 12.40 -1.12 -6.36
N LEU A 139 11.36 -0.50 -5.79
CA LEU A 139 10.90 -0.79 -4.45
C LEU A 139 10.15 -2.13 -4.38
N ILE A 140 9.46 -2.55 -5.46
CA ILE A 140 8.90 -3.91 -5.57
C ILE A 140 10.03 -4.97 -5.51
N SER A 141 11.14 -4.75 -6.22
CA SER A 141 12.31 -5.64 -6.13
C SER A 141 12.87 -5.70 -4.70
N LEU A 142 12.92 -4.57 -4.00
CA LEU A 142 13.31 -4.57 -2.58
C LEU A 142 12.29 -5.36 -1.74
N CYS A 143 10.98 -5.16 -1.91
CA CYS A 143 9.97 -5.98 -1.21
C CYS A 143 10.21 -7.49 -1.41
N PHE A 144 10.59 -7.91 -2.62
CA PHE A 144 10.93 -9.30 -2.91
C PHE A 144 12.20 -9.76 -2.15
N GLU A 145 13.27 -8.96 -2.17
CA GLU A 145 14.51 -9.24 -1.42
C GLU A 145 14.27 -9.42 0.09
N TYR A 146 13.33 -8.67 0.67
CA TYR A 146 12.96 -8.76 2.09
C TYR A 146 11.85 -9.81 2.37
N ASN A 147 11.48 -10.63 1.38
CA ASN A 147 10.45 -11.68 1.48
C ASN A 147 9.03 -11.16 1.81
N ILE A 148 8.72 -9.93 1.42
CA ILE A 148 7.40 -9.33 1.66
C ILE A 148 6.42 -9.78 0.58
N PRO A 149 5.27 -10.38 0.93
CA PRO A 149 4.25 -10.73 -0.05
C PRO A 149 3.60 -9.50 -0.68
N ILE A 150 3.04 -9.68 -1.89
CA ILE A 150 2.33 -8.62 -2.62
C ILE A 150 0.90 -9.02 -2.96
N THR A 151 0.02 -8.02 -3.10
CA THR A 151 -1.31 -8.15 -3.72
C THR A 151 -1.45 -7.13 -4.85
N LEU A 152 -2.49 -7.27 -5.68
CA LEU A 152 -2.75 -6.39 -6.82
C LEU A 152 -4.03 -5.59 -6.57
N SER A 153 -4.03 -4.33 -6.99
CA SER A 153 -5.17 -3.43 -6.88
C SER A 153 -5.18 -2.43 -8.03
N SER A 154 -6.38 -2.05 -8.46
CA SER A 154 -6.56 -0.93 -9.40
C SER A 154 -7.02 0.36 -8.74
N ASP A 155 -7.39 0.32 -7.46
CA ASP A 155 -7.91 1.46 -6.70
C ASP A 155 -8.96 2.25 -7.51
N ALA A 156 -9.92 1.46 -8.01
CA ALA A 156 -10.93 1.91 -8.94
C ALA A 156 -12.01 2.71 -8.21
N HIS A 157 -12.18 3.96 -8.63
CA HIS A 157 -13.25 4.84 -8.16
C HIS A 157 -14.41 4.94 -9.16
N GLN A 158 -14.29 4.26 -10.31
CA GLN A 158 -15.30 4.13 -11.35
C GLN A 158 -15.28 2.71 -11.93
N ALA A 159 -16.40 2.25 -12.48
CA ALA A 159 -16.56 0.86 -12.91
C ALA A 159 -15.59 0.47 -14.04
N ASP A 160 -15.28 1.39 -14.94
CA ASP A 160 -14.34 1.23 -16.06
C ASP A 160 -12.86 1.17 -15.62
N GLN A 161 -12.58 1.52 -14.37
CA GLN A 161 -11.23 1.47 -13.79
C GLN A 161 -10.92 0.12 -13.13
N VAL A 162 -11.92 -0.75 -12.96
CA VAL A 162 -11.75 -2.05 -12.29
C VAL A 162 -10.75 -2.92 -13.07
N GLY A 163 -9.67 -3.33 -12.41
CA GLY A 163 -8.64 -4.17 -13.00
C GLY A 163 -7.73 -3.45 -14.02
N ARG A 164 -7.85 -2.12 -14.15
CA ARG A 164 -7.09 -1.31 -15.10
C ARG A 164 -5.58 -1.54 -14.94
N ASP A 165 -4.95 -2.01 -16.01
CA ASP A 165 -3.51 -2.30 -16.08
C ASP A 165 -2.94 -3.27 -15.03
N VAL A 166 -3.78 -4.03 -14.31
CA VAL A 166 -3.32 -5.02 -13.32
C VAL A 166 -2.40 -6.08 -13.96
N HIS A 167 -2.62 -6.42 -15.22
CA HIS A 167 -1.75 -7.32 -15.99
C HIS A 167 -0.30 -6.78 -16.12
N LYS A 168 -0.11 -5.45 -16.27
CA LYS A 168 1.22 -4.84 -16.33
C LYS A 168 1.92 -4.90 -14.97
N ALA A 169 1.18 -4.66 -13.88
CA ALA A 169 1.72 -4.78 -12.52
C ALA A 169 2.12 -6.24 -12.21
N LEU A 170 1.32 -7.19 -12.69
CA LEU A 170 1.63 -8.61 -12.61
C LEU A 170 2.92 -8.99 -13.37
N GLU A 171 3.12 -8.46 -14.58
CA GLU A 171 4.37 -8.66 -15.32
C GLU A 171 5.60 -8.07 -14.60
N ILE A 172 5.45 -6.89 -13.98
CA ILE A 172 6.51 -6.28 -13.17
C ILE A 172 6.83 -7.18 -11.97
N ALA A 173 5.82 -7.64 -11.24
CA ALA A 173 6.00 -8.55 -10.11
C ALA A 173 6.76 -9.83 -10.51
N ARG A 174 6.40 -10.44 -11.65
CA ARG A 174 7.11 -11.62 -12.20
C ARG A 174 8.58 -11.31 -12.48
N LYS A 175 8.87 -10.16 -13.11
CA LYS A 175 10.24 -9.71 -13.40
C LYS A 175 11.07 -9.49 -12.13
N CYS A 176 10.44 -9.07 -11.04
CA CYS A 176 11.07 -8.93 -9.73
C CYS A 176 11.33 -10.29 -9.03
N GLY A 177 10.70 -11.39 -9.50
CA GLY A 177 10.90 -12.74 -8.97
C GLY A 177 9.68 -13.35 -8.28
N TYR A 178 8.57 -12.61 -8.15
CA TYR A 178 7.35 -13.15 -7.54
C TYR A 178 6.75 -14.26 -8.39
N LYS A 179 6.46 -15.39 -7.75
CA LYS A 179 5.79 -16.56 -8.34
C LYS A 179 4.36 -16.73 -7.88
N LYS A 180 3.96 -15.99 -6.86
CA LYS A 180 2.62 -16.01 -6.27
C LYS A 180 2.23 -14.62 -5.77
N ILE A 181 0.93 -14.34 -5.76
CA ILE A 181 0.35 -13.15 -5.10
C ILE A 181 -0.50 -13.58 -3.92
N ALA A 182 -0.56 -12.72 -2.90
CA ALA A 182 -1.44 -12.88 -1.76
C ALA A 182 -2.88 -12.49 -2.14
N VAL A 183 -3.83 -13.30 -1.69
CA VAL A 183 -5.26 -13.01 -1.74
C VAL A 183 -5.87 -13.32 -0.37
N PHE A 184 -7.03 -12.77 -0.08
CA PHE A 184 -7.61 -12.84 1.26
C PHE A 184 -9.03 -13.36 1.25
N SER A 185 -9.35 -14.11 2.30
CA SER A 185 -10.73 -14.40 2.70
C SER A 185 -10.80 -14.60 4.20
N LYS A 186 -11.83 -14.04 4.84
CA LYS A 186 -12.04 -14.09 6.30
C LYS A 186 -10.77 -13.77 7.10
N LYS A 187 -10.07 -12.69 6.74
CA LYS A 187 -8.83 -12.23 7.39
C LYS A 187 -7.66 -13.23 7.30
N LYS A 188 -7.75 -14.23 6.42
CA LYS A 188 -6.69 -15.22 6.18
C LYS A 188 -6.06 -15.00 4.82
N VAL A 189 -4.73 -14.93 4.82
CA VAL A 189 -3.94 -14.89 3.59
C VAL A 189 -3.91 -16.27 2.94
N ASN A 190 -4.14 -16.29 1.63
CA ASN A 190 -3.93 -17.41 0.74
C ASN A 190 -3.05 -16.93 -0.42
N TYR A 191 -2.54 -17.84 -1.23
CA TYR A 191 -1.66 -17.51 -2.34
C TYR A 191 -2.18 -18.11 -3.65
N ILE A 192 -2.10 -17.33 -4.72
CA ILE A 192 -2.39 -17.76 -6.09
C ILE A 192 -1.09 -17.74 -6.87
N ASP A 193 -0.77 -18.84 -7.55
CA ASP A 193 0.38 -18.91 -8.44
C ASP A 193 0.20 -18.00 -9.65
N ILE A 194 1.27 -17.30 -10.00
CA ILE A 194 1.33 -16.37 -11.12
C ILE A 194 2.45 -16.72 -12.10
N THR A 195 3.09 -17.88 -11.97
CA THR A 195 4.10 -18.36 -12.92
C THR A 195 3.54 -18.57 -14.31
#